data_AF-A0A2M8D7B5-F1
#
_entry.id   AF-A0A2M8D7B5-F1
#
_cell.length_a   1.000
_cell.length_b   1.000
_cell.length_c   1.000
_cell.angle_alpha   90.00
_cell.angle_beta   90.00
_cell.angle_gamma   90.00
#
_symmetry.space_group_name_H-M   'P 1'
#
loop_
_entity.id
_entity.type
_entity.pdbx_description
1 polymer ?
#
loop_
_entity_poly.entity_id
_entity_poly.type
_entity_poly.pdbx_seq_one_letter_code
_entity_poly.pdbx_strand_id
1 'polypeptide(L)' 'MKKFKGFDFHRRRFIGLATIIFAFVAIGHALRLVFGWELVIGGVVMPQMVSVFAVAFLAMMVIMGRYYYFVE' A
#
# COMPACT_ATOMS: atom_id res chain seq x y z
N MET A 1 -17.12 10.16 28.05
CA MET A 1 -16.53 8.97 27.37
C MET A 1 -15.03 8.93 27.65
N LYS A 2 -14.53 7.92 28.38
CA LYS A 2 -13.07 7.72 28.54
C LYS A 2 -12.52 7.21 27.20
N LYS A 3 -11.80 8.04 26.45
CA LYS A 3 -11.02 7.57 25.28
C LYS A 3 -10.04 6.52 25.79
N PHE A 4 -10.25 5.26 25.41
CA PHE A 4 -9.32 4.17 25.70
C PHE A 4 -8.00 4.44 24.97
N LYS A 5 -7.02 5.05 25.67
CA LYS A 5 -5.71 5.45 25.10
C LYS A 5 -4.96 4.29 24.43
N GLY A 6 -5.18 3.05 24.88
CA GLY A 6 -4.54 1.86 24.29
C GLY A 6 -5.04 1.50 22.89
N PHE A 7 -6.33 1.70 22.59
CA PHE A 7 -6.89 1.39 21.28
C PHE A 7 -6.29 2.27 20.18
N ASP A 8 -6.04 3.54 20.49
CA ASP A 8 -5.49 4.50 19.54
C ASP A 8 -4.02 4.20 19.18
N PHE A 9 -3.21 3.74 20.14
CA PHE A 9 -1.80 3.41 19.90
C PHE A 9 -1.63 2.22 18.95
N HIS A 10 -2.32 1.11 19.20
CA HIS A 10 -2.25 -0.07 18.33
C HIS A 10 -2.77 0.25 16.93
N ARG A 11 -3.86 1.02 16.84
CA ARG A 11 -4.42 1.50 15.57
C ARG A 11 -3.42 2.35 14.79
N ARG A 12 -2.79 3.35 15.40
CA ARG A 12 -1.78 4.19 14.75
C ARG A 12 -0.57 3.38 14.26
N ARG A 13 -0.08 2.44 15.07
CA ARG A 13 1.03 1.55 14.66
C ARG A 13 0.65 0.65 13.50
N PHE A 14 -0.53 0.05 13.55
CA PHE A 14 -1.05 -0.80 12.47
C PHE A 14 -1.13 0.00 11.17
N ILE A 15 -1.72 1.19 11.21
CA ILE A 15 -1.91 2.02 10.01
C ILE A 15 -0.58 2.51 9.47
N GLY A 16 0.37 2.86 10.35
CA GLY A 16 1.72 3.22 9.93
C GLY A 16 2.42 2.08 9.19
N LEU A 17 2.38 0.87 9.76
CA LEU A 17 2.94 -0.31 9.11
C LEU A 17 2.25 -0.62 7.78
N ALA A 18 0.92 -0.59 7.74
CA ALA A 18 0.15 -0.82 6.52
C ALA A 18 0.48 0.22 5.43
N THR A 19 0.60 1.50 5.79
CA THR A 19 0.96 2.59 4.88
C THR A 19 2.35 2.35 4.27
N ILE A 20 3.33 1.95 5.09
CA ILE A 20 4.68 1.64 4.62
C ILE A 20 4.66 0.45 3.66
N ILE A 21 3.95 -0.63 4.01
CA ILE A 21 3.84 -1.81 3.14
C ILE A 21 3.20 -1.44 1.80
N PHE A 22 2.08 -0.72 1.80
CA PHE A 22 1.44 -0.30 0.56
C PHE A 22 2.33 0.60 -0.29
N ALA A 23 3.15 1.46 0.32
CA ALA A 23 4.11 2.28 -0.42
C ALA A 23 5.16 1.41 -1.11
N PHE A 24 5.75 0.44 -0.42
CA PHE A 24 6.71 -0.48 -1.03
C PHE A 24 6.10 -1.29 -2.17
N VAL A 25 4.88 -1.82 -1.99
CA VAL A 25 4.21 -2.62 -3.03
C VAL A 25 3.83 -1.74 -4.23
N ALA A 26 3.36 -0.51 -4.00
CA ALA A 26 3.08 0.45 -5.08
C ALA A 26 4.34 0.75 -5.90
N ILE A 27 5.48 0.99 -5.24
CA ILE A 27 6.76 1.20 -5.90
C ILE A 27 7.16 -0.05 -6.70
N GLY A 28 7.02 -1.25 -6.12
CA GLY A 28 7.32 -2.50 -6.82
C GLY A 28 6.52 -2.66 -8.12
N HIS A 29 5.21 -2.38 -8.10
CA HIS A 29 4.40 -2.42 -9.31
C HIS A 29 4.76 -1.31 -10.31
N ALA A 30 5.12 -0.11 -9.83
CA ALA A 30 5.56 0.97 -10.70
C ALA A 30 6.88 0.61 -11.41
N LEU A 31 7.86 0.07 -10.68
CA LEU A 31 9.12 -0.41 -11.26
C LEU A 31 8.85 -1.52 -12.29
N ARG A 32 7.93 -2.45 -11.98
CA ARG A 32 7.52 -3.48 -12.93
C ARG A 32 6.99 -2.88 -14.24
N LEU A 33 6.17 -1.83 -14.18
CA LEU A 33 5.64 -1.16 -15.36
C LEU A 33 6.73 -0.42 -16.15
N VAL A 34 7.64 0.27 -15.46
CA VAL A 34 8.70 1.08 -16.06
C VAL A 34 9.74 0.20 -16.76
N PHE A 35 10.15 -0.90 -16.12
CA PHE A 35 11.18 -1.80 -16.63
C PHE A 35 10.63 -3.00 -17.41
N GLY A 36 9.31 -3.14 -17.49
CA GLY A 36 8.65 -4.23 -18.21
C GLY A 36 8.84 -5.61 -17.60
N TRP A 37 9.13 -5.73 -16.30
CA TRP A 37 9.40 -7.02 -15.66
C TRP A 37 8.23 -7.99 -15.75
N GLU A 38 8.51 -9.23 -16.10
CA GLU A 38 7.51 -10.29 -16.06
C GLU A 38 7.34 -10.82 -14.64
N LEU A 39 6.08 -10.93 -14.22
CA LEU A 39 5.73 -11.54 -12.95
C LEU A 39 5.05 -12.87 -13.27
N VAL A 40 5.71 -13.98 -12.91
CA VAL A 40 5.21 -15.33 -13.12
C VAL A 40 4.80 -15.92 -11.78
N ILE A 41 3.55 -16.32 -11.63
CA ILE A 41 3.01 -16.91 -10.40
C ILE A 41 2.38 -18.24 -10.77
N GLY A 42 2.91 -19.35 -10.22
CA GLY A 42 2.39 -20.69 -10.51
C GLY A 42 2.44 -21.05 -12.00
N GLY A 43 3.40 -20.52 -12.76
CA GLY A 43 3.54 -20.73 -14.20
C GLY A 43 2.68 -19.80 -15.08
N VAL A 44 1.86 -18.92 -14.49
CA VAL A 44 1.05 -17.94 -15.24
C VAL A 44 1.76 -16.58 -15.26
N VAL A 45 1.94 -16.03 -16.47
CA VAL A 45 2.43 -14.66 -16.65
C VAL A 45 1.31 -13.68 -16.32
N MET A 46 1.51 -12.85 -15.29
CA MET A 46 0.52 -11.85 -14.90
C MET A 46 0.50 -10.70 -15.90
N PRO A 47 -0.68 -10.25 -16.37
CA PRO A 47 -0.78 -9.11 -17.27
C PRO A 47 -0.19 -7.82 -16.67
N GLN A 48 0.41 -6.96 -17.50
CA GLN A 48 0.93 -5.66 -17.04
C GLN A 48 -0.20 -4.72 -16.56
N MET A 49 -1.40 -4.83 -17.13
CA MET A 49 -2.59 -4.05 -16.72
C MET A 49 -2.90 -4.18 -15.22
N VAL A 50 -2.64 -5.36 -14.63
CA VAL A 50 -2.84 -5.58 -13.19
C VAL A 50 -1.96 -4.66 -12.37
N SER A 51 -0.71 -4.42 -12.79
CA SER A 51 0.18 -3.47 -12.11
C SER A 51 -0.32 -2.03 -12.20
N VAL A 52 -0.99 -1.62 -13.29
CA VAL A 52 -1.53 -0.26 -13.42
C VAL A 52 -2.59 -0.01 -12.36
N PHE A 53 -3.56 -0.93 -12.23
CA PHE A 53 -4.60 -0.84 -11.20
C PHE A 53 -4.02 -0.96 -9.79
N ALA A 54 -3.03 -1.83 -9.59
CA ALA A 54 -2.35 -1.99 -8.30
C ALA A 54 -1.65 -0.69 -7.87
N VAL A 55 -0.90 -0.04 -8.75
CA VAL A 55 -0.26 1.26 -8.45
C VAL A 55 -1.30 2.29 -8.03
N ALA A 56 -2.39 2.45 -8.79
CA ALA A 56 -3.42 3.44 -8.49
C ALA A 56 -4.08 3.20 -7.12
N PHE A 57 -4.49 1.95 -6.85
CA PHE A 57 -5.15 1.60 -5.59
C PHE A 57 -4.21 1.71 -4.38
N LEU A 58 -2.98 1.20 -4.50
CA LEU A 58 -2.01 1.20 -3.41
C LEU A 58 -1.52 2.62 -3.11
N ALA A 59 -1.30 3.46 -4.13
CA ALA A 59 -0.96 4.87 -3.94
C ALA A 59 -2.08 5.61 -3.21
N MET A 60 -3.35 5.35 -3.55
CA MET A 60 -4.50 5.92 -2.83
C MET A 60 -4.49 5.51 -1.34
N MET A 61 -4.24 4.23 -1.05
CA MET A 61 -4.16 3.76 0.35
C MET A 61 -3.03 4.44 1.12
N VAL A 62 -1.88 4.68 0.49
CA VAL A 62 -0.77 5.42 1.10
C VAL A 62 -1.16 6.87 1.42
N ILE A 63 -1.84 7.55 0.49
CA ILE A 63 -2.31 8.93 0.68
C ILE A 63 -3.31 8.99 1.83
N MET A 64 -4.28 8.07 1.88
CA MET A 64 -5.27 8.01 2.95
C MET A 64 -4.62 7.71 4.30
N GLY A 65 -3.72 6.73 4.36
CA GLY A 65 -2.96 6.42 5.57
C GLY A 65 -2.18 7.63 6.08
N ARG A 66 -1.52 8.38 5.18
CA ARG A 66 -0.80 9.60 5.54
C ARG A 66 -1.73 10.72 6.03
N TYR A 67 -2.78 11.04 5.28
CA TYR A 67 -3.67 12.17 5.56
C TYR A 67 -4.42 11.99 6.88
N TYR A 68 -5.11 10.86 7.06
CA TYR A 68 -6.03 10.67 8.20
C TYR A 68 -5.34 10.27 9.52
N TYR A 69 -4.05 9.92 9.50
CA TYR A 69 -3.41 9.31 10.67
C TYR A 69 -2.05 9.88 11.06
N PHE A 70 -1.40 10.61 10.16
CA PHE A 70 -0.10 11.25 10.42
C PHE A 70 -0.13 12.77 10.37
N VAL A 71 -1.14 13.35 9.70
CA VAL A 71 -1.30 14.81 9.57
C VAL A 71 -2.35 15.36 10.56
N GLU A 72 -3.19 14.50 11.15
CA GLU A 72 -4.11 14.79 12.26
C GLU A 72 -3.59 14.26 13.62
#